data_AF-A0A932LEY3-F1
#
_entry.id   AF-A0A932LEY3-F1
#
_cell.length_a   1.000
_cell.length_b   1.000
_cell.length_c   1.000
_cell.angle_alpha   90.00
_cell.angle_beta   90.00
_cell.angle_gamma   90.00
#
_symmetry.space_group_name_H-M   'P 1'
#
loop_
_entity.id
_entity.type
_entity.pdbx_description
1 polymer ?
#
loop_
_entity_poly.entity_id
_entity_poly.type
_entity_poly.pdbx_seq_one_letter_code
_entity_poly.pdbx_strand_id
1 'polypeptide(L)'
;MGMKTFTAVEASPELLEAIRSFPVLREVEHCGARIGLSPFAIYADCPQCGTRIKVRSFSGATELEDLFDAVFEWMNQPGAREVVQQRLKALEREEE
;
A
#
# COMPACT_ATOMS: atom_id res chain seq x y z
N MET A 1 22.74 -22.55 19.00
CA MET A 1 22.02 -21.72 18.00
C MET A 1 20.99 -22.59 17.31
N GLY A 2 19.70 -22.45 17.65
CA GLY A 2 18.64 -23.21 16.99
C GLY A 2 18.31 -22.58 15.64
N MET A 3 18.42 -23.35 14.56
CA MET A 3 17.89 -22.96 13.25
C MET A 3 16.37 -22.87 13.38
N LYS A 4 15.81 -21.67 13.26
CA LYS A 4 14.38 -21.49 13.13
C LYS A 4 13.97 -22.11 11.80
N THR A 5 13.23 -23.20 11.84
CA THR A 5 12.58 -23.79 10.67
C THR A 5 11.50 -22.81 10.20
N PHE A 6 11.73 -22.18 9.06
CA PHE A 6 10.71 -21.40 8.38
C PHE A 6 9.80 -22.38 7.65
N THR A 7 8.55 -22.49 8.10
CA THR A 7 7.52 -23.24 7.38
C THR A 7 7.27 -22.52 6.05
N ALA A 8 7.44 -23.23 4.93
CA ALA A 8 7.08 -22.69 3.64
C ALA A 8 5.56 -22.47 3.62
N VAL A 9 5.13 -21.23 3.44
CA VAL A 9 3.72 -20.91 3.22
C VAL A 9 3.43 -21.14 1.74
N GLU A 10 2.58 -22.11 1.43
CA GLU A 10 2.10 -22.30 0.06
C GLU A 10 1.07 -21.21 -0.25
N ALA A 11 1.44 -20.28 -1.13
CA ALA A 11 0.51 -19.30 -1.70
C ALA A 11 -0.31 -19.97 -2.80
N SER A 12 -1.63 -19.78 -2.78
CA SER A 12 -2.49 -20.33 -3.83
C SER A 12 -2.21 -19.65 -5.18
N PRO A 13 -2.36 -20.35 -6.31
CA PRO A 13 -2.21 -19.74 -7.64
C PRO A 13 -3.11 -18.51 -7.85
N GLU A 14 -4.32 -18.52 -7.28
CA GLU A 14 -5.27 -17.42 -7.36
C GLU A 14 -4.77 -16.18 -6.61
N LEU A 15 -4.14 -16.38 -5.44
CA LEU A 15 -3.52 -15.29 -4.70
C LEU A 15 -2.35 -14.68 -5.48
N LEU A 16 -1.51 -15.52 -6.09
CA LEU A 16 -0.39 -15.05 -6.91
C LEU A 16 -0.87 -14.27 -8.12
N GLU A 17 -1.95 -14.72 -8.76
CA GLU A 17 -2.54 -14.03 -9.90
C GLU A 17 -3.22 -12.73 -9.48
N ALA A 18 -3.88 -12.69 -8.32
CA ALA A 18 -4.43 -11.46 -7.74
C ALA A 18 -3.32 -10.42 -7.44
N ILE A 19 -2.17 -10.87 -6.93
CA ILE A 19 -1.01 -10.01 -6.68
C ILE A 19 -0.44 -9.48 -8.00
N ARG A 20 -0.28 -10.32 -9.03
CA ARG A 20 0.26 -9.92 -10.34
C ARG A 20 -0.66 -8.98 -11.11
N SER A 21 -1.97 -9.21 -11.03
CA SER A 21 -3.00 -8.41 -11.69
C SER A 21 -3.36 -7.14 -10.92
N PHE A 22 -2.71 -6.90 -9.78
CA PHE A 22 -2.97 -5.73 -8.95
C PHE A 22 -2.69 -4.45 -9.74
N PRO A 23 -3.65 -3.50 -9.78
CA PRO A 23 -3.55 -2.34 -10.66
C PRO A 23 -2.41 -1.42 -10.22
N VAL A 24 -1.57 -1.01 -11.17
CA VAL A 24 -0.46 -0.07 -10.92
C VAL A 24 -0.96 1.35 -10.61
N LEU A 25 -2.18 1.67 -11.05
CA LEU A 25 -2.82 2.96 -10.86
C LEU A 25 -4.24 2.74 -10.36
N ARG A 26 -4.64 3.50 -9.34
CA ARG A 26 -6.03 3.63 -8.89
C ARG A 26 -6.56 5.00 -9.27
N GLU A 27 -7.81 5.05 -9.69
CA GLU A 27 -8.54 6.28 -9.92
C GLU A 27 -9.46 6.57 -8.73
N VAL A 28 -9.47 7.81 -8.28
CA VAL A 28 -10.45 8.33 -7.31
C VAL A 28 -11.07 9.60 -7.86
N GLU A 29 -12.34 9.84 -7.50
CA GLU A 29 -13.06 11.03 -7.94
C GLU A 29 -13.32 11.97 -6.76
N HIS A 30 -13.02 13.26 -6.94
CA HIS A 30 -13.38 14.32 -6.01
C HIS A 30 -13.57 15.64 -6.74
N CYS A 31 -14.63 16.39 -6.39
CA CYS A 31 -15.02 17.62 -7.08
C CYS A 31 -15.13 17.48 -8.62
N GLY A 32 -15.54 16.30 -9.11
CA GLY A 32 -15.63 15.99 -10.55
C GLY A 32 -14.28 15.80 -11.25
N ALA A 33 -13.16 15.89 -10.54
CA ALA A 33 -11.84 15.54 -11.05
C ALA A 33 -11.54 14.06 -10.80
N ARG A 34 -10.96 13.40 -11.80
CA ARG A 34 -10.39 12.06 -11.70
C ARG A 34 -8.92 12.17 -11.39
N ILE A 35 -8.52 11.61 -10.26
CA ILE A 35 -7.15 11.65 -9.77
C ILE A 35 -6.60 10.24 -9.93
N GLY A 36 -5.56 10.10 -10.75
CA GLY A 36 -4.77 8.88 -10.85
C GLY A 36 -3.67 8.89 -9.78
N LEU A 37 -3.64 7.88 -8.94
CA LEU A 37 -2.67 7.73 -7.86
C LEU A 37 -2.18 6.28 -7.80
N SER A 38 -1.08 6.09 -7.08
CA SER A 38 -0.70 4.75 -6.65
C SER A 38 -1.88 4.09 -5.92
N PRO A 39 -2.19 2.81 -6.16
CA PRO A 39 -3.21 2.07 -5.41
C PRO A 39 -2.93 2.04 -3.90
N PHE A 40 -1.70 2.36 -3.50
CA PHE A 40 -1.25 2.40 -2.10
C PHE A 40 -1.29 3.80 -1.48
N ALA A 41 -1.58 4.85 -2.25
CA ALA A 41 -1.63 6.19 -1.68
C ALA A 41 -2.74 6.26 -0.61
N ILE A 42 -2.40 6.88 0.51
CA ILE A 42 -3.29 7.05 1.66
C ILE A 42 -4.12 8.31 1.50
N TYR A 43 -3.47 9.34 0.95
CA TYR A 43 -4.05 10.65 0.72
C TYR A 43 -3.88 11.04 -0.76
N ALA A 44 -4.81 11.84 -1.25
CA ALA A 44 -4.73 12.51 -2.55
C ALA A 44 -5.12 13.97 -2.39
N ASP A 45 -4.38 14.87 -3.02
CA ASP A 45 -4.72 16.30 -3.04
C ASP A 45 -5.60 16.58 -4.26
N CYS A 46 -6.76 17.20 -4.04
CA CYS A 46 -7.67 17.52 -5.14
C CYS A 46 -7.12 18.68 -5.98
N PRO A 47 -6.99 18.53 -7.31
CA PRO A 47 -6.52 19.62 -8.17
C PRO A 47 -7.53 20.77 -8.31
N GLN A 48 -8.80 20.57 -7.95
CA GLN A 48 -9.85 21.58 -8.08
C GLN A 48 -9.99 22.47 -6.84
N CYS A 49 -10.00 21.87 -5.65
CA CYS A 49 -10.25 22.59 -4.40
C CYS A 49 -9.05 22.60 -3.44
N GLY A 50 -7.95 21.93 -3.78
CA GLY A 50 -6.77 21.80 -2.91
C GLY A 50 -6.98 20.96 -1.65
N THR A 51 -8.17 20.37 -1.47
CA THR A 51 -8.47 19.56 -0.29
C THR A 51 -7.71 18.24 -0.34
N ARG A 52 -7.08 17.87 0.78
CA ARG A 52 -6.49 16.55 0.99
C ARG A 52 -7.57 15.54 1.35
N ILE A 53 -7.72 14.50 0.55
CA ILE A 53 -8.73 13.47 0.68
C ILE A 53 -8.06 12.19 1.16
N LYS A 54 -8.61 11.55 2.18
CA LYS A 54 -8.21 10.20 2.58
C LYS A 54 -8.83 9.20 1.62
N VAL A 55 -8.00 8.56 0.80
CA VAL A 55 -8.43 7.65 -0.28
C VAL A 55 -8.35 6.17 0.13
N ARG A 56 -7.77 5.89 1.30
CA ARG A 56 -7.70 4.56 1.92
C ARG A 56 -8.24 4.60 3.34
N SER A 57 -9.19 3.74 3.66
CA SER A 57 -9.63 3.55 5.04
C SER A 57 -8.52 2.81 5.81
N PHE A 58 -7.95 3.44 6.83
CA PHE A 58 -7.15 2.77 7.86
C PHE A 58 -8.09 1.93 8.74
N SER A 59 -8.72 0.89 8.18
CA SER A 59 -9.62 0.00 8.93
C SER A 59 -9.10 -1.43 9.03
N GLY A 60 -7.81 -1.65 8.76
CA GLY A 60 -7.17 -2.93 9.00
C GLY A 60 -6.02 -2.69 9.96
N ALA A 61 -5.98 -3.44 11.06
CA ALA A 61 -4.95 -3.38 12.08
C ALA A 61 -3.51 -3.33 11.48
N THR A 62 -2.56 -2.80 12.25
CA THR A 62 -1.12 -2.71 11.93
C THR A 62 -0.55 -3.94 11.23
N GLU A 63 -1.07 -5.12 11.57
CA GLU A 63 -0.69 -6.42 11.02
C GLU A 63 -1.07 -6.61 9.55
N LEU A 64 -2.20 -6.08 9.08
CA LEU A 64 -2.57 -6.10 7.66
C LEU A 64 -1.65 -5.19 6.85
N GLU A 65 -1.24 -4.12 7.49
CA GLU A 65 -0.38 -3.09 6.99
C GLU A 65 1.07 -3.63 6.80
N ASP A 66 1.59 -4.35 7.78
CA ASP A 66 2.86 -5.09 7.67
C ASP A 66 2.82 -6.20 6.62
N LEU A 67 1.66 -6.81 6.41
CA LEU A 67 1.45 -7.83 5.39
C LEU A 67 1.60 -7.24 3.97
N PHE A 68 1.09 -6.04 3.74
CA PHE A 68 1.30 -5.32 2.47
C PHE A 68 2.78 -5.00 2.27
N ASP A 69 3.46 -4.46 3.28
CA ASP A 69 4.89 -4.13 3.21
C ASP A 69 5.76 -5.37 2.94
N ALA A 70 5.48 -6.49 3.62
CA ALA A 70 6.17 -7.76 3.41
C ALA A 70 5.95 -8.33 2.00
N VAL A 71 4.74 -8.20 1.46
CA VAL A 71 4.44 -8.61 0.08
C VAL A 71 5.15 -7.70 -0.93
N PHE A 72 5.26 -6.38 -0.68
CA PHE A 72 5.98 -5.47 -1.56
C PHE A 72 7.48 -5.73 -1.61
N GLU A 73 8.10 -5.99 -0.46
CA GLU A 73 9.50 -6.42 -0.38
C GLU A 73 9.70 -7.75 -1.12
N TRP A 74 8.78 -8.71 -0.94
CA TRP A 74 8.84 -10.02 -1.59
C TRP A 74 8.66 -9.95 -3.12
N MET A 75 7.83 -9.03 -3.62
CA MET A 75 7.63 -8.83 -5.06
C MET A 75 8.84 -8.22 -5.77
N ASN A 76 9.87 -7.78 -5.03
CA ASN A 76 11.11 -7.18 -5.55
C ASN A 76 10.85 -6.10 -6.62
N GLN A 77 9.75 -5.35 -6.45
CA GLN A 77 9.41 -4.25 -7.35
C GLN A 77 10.24 -3.03 -6.98
N PRO A 78 10.92 -2.37 -7.95
CA PRO A 78 11.79 -1.23 -7.66
C PRO A 78 11.12 -0.09 -6.88
N GLY A 79 9.80 0.11 -7.05
CA GLY A 79 9.01 1.13 -6.35
C GLY A 79 8.53 0.76 -4.93
N ALA A 80 8.68 -0.49 -4.49
CA ALA A 80 8.22 -0.96 -3.17
C ALA A 80 8.87 -0.18 -2.03
N ARG A 81 10.17 0.09 -2.16
CA ARG A 81 10.97 0.79 -1.15
C ARG A 81 10.51 2.24 -0.94
N GLU A 82 10.07 2.91 -2.00
CA GLU A 82 9.57 4.29 -1.93
C GLU A 82 8.20 4.36 -1.24
N VAL A 83 7.34 3.36 -1.47
CA VAL A 83 6.04 3.25 -0.81
C VAL A 83 6.20 3.05 0.71
N VAL A 84 7.08 2.12 1.12
CA VAL A 84 7.38 1.88 2.56
C VAL A 84 7.94 3.13 3.23
N GLN A 85 8.86 3.83 2.58
CA GLN A 85 9.45 5.07 3.12
C GLN A 85 8.44 6.22 3.23
N GLN A 86 7.50 6.35 2.30
CA GLN A 86 6.42 7.35 2.41
C GLN A 86 5.47 7.05 3.56
N ARG A 87 5.21 5.76 3.83
CA ARG A 87 4.34 5.33 4.93
C ARG A 87 4.96 5.60 6.30
N LEU A 88 6.23 5.26 6.49
CA LEU A 88 6.94 5.56 7.75
C LEU A 88 6.89 7.06 8.10
N LYS A 89 7.10 7.93 7.10
CA LYS A 89 6.99 9.39 7.27
C LYS A 89 5.58 9.89 7.58
N ALA A 90 4.55 9.16 7.14
CA ALA A 90 3.16 9.51 7.44
C ALA A 90 2.82 9.16 8.90
N LEU A 91 3.31 8.00 9.38
CA LEU A 91 3.13 7.57 10.78
C LEU A 91 3.83 8.53 11.76
N GLU A 92 5.07 8.94 11.48
CA GLU A 92 5.79 9.94 12.30
C GLU A 92 5.04 11.29 12.43
N ARG A 93 4.25 11.67 11.41
CA ARG A 93 3.47 12.92 11.40
C ARG A 93 2.10 12.81 12.07
N GLU A 94 1.60 11.60 12.29
CA GLU A 94 0.36 11.37 13.03
C GLU A 94 0.63 11.24 14.54
N GLU A 95 1.90 11.10 14.96
CA GLU A 95 2.35 11.03 16.37
C GLU A 95 2.76 12.38 16.99
N GLU A 96 2.90 13.47 16.21
CA GLU A 96 3.12 14.86 16.67
C GLU A 96 1.81 15.66 16.82
#